data_AF-A0A226DC95-F1
#
_entry.id   AF-A0A226DC95-F1
#
_cell.length_a   1.000
_cell.length_b   1.000
_cell.length_c   1.000
_cell.angle_alpha   90.00
_cell.angle_beta   90.00
_cell.angle_gamma   90.00
#
_symmetry.space_group_name_H-M   'P 1'
#
loop_
_entity.id
_entity.type
_entity.pdbx_description
1 polymer ?
#
loop_
_entity_poly.entity_id
_entity_poly.type
_entity_poly.pdbx_seq_one_letter_code
_entity_poly.pdbx_strand_id
1 'polypeptide(L)'
;SLWLPATDHVEEGTFRWLENYEEVLVGNWSAGTPSRNRSVNCLALNQDGFYVEESCTSWDIRYHTLCELPMFRWGKEEGGRTNGVEILSKFQGIPSIQSLVEIGGVGNKRYFVDENPPEEGRLWTGSWDFCHEHDLRMAAPESMEELYFLTNYSKQENDAS
;
A
#
# COMPACT_ATOMS: atom_id res chain seq x y z
N SER A 1 5.08 -10.71 0.53
CA SER A 1 5.02 -9.49 1.35
C SER A 1 4.54 -8.32 0.50
N LEU A 2 4.12 -7.25 1.16
CA LEU A 2 3.54 -6.06 0.53
C LEU A 2 4.41 -4.84 0.86
N TRP A 3 4.75 -4.03 -0.14
CA TRP A 3 5.38 -2.76 0.13
C TRP A 3 4.40 -1.79 0.79
N LEU A 4 4.87 -1.02 1.79
CA LEU A 4 4.09 0.02 2.46
C LEU A 4 4.81 1.38 2.37
N PRO A 5 4.08 2.51 2.30
CA PRO A 5 4.67 3.81 2.04
C PRO A 5 5.22 4.47 3.31
N ALA A 6 6.12 3.79 4.02
CA ALA A 6 6.83 4.37 5.15
C ALA A 6 8.33 4.17 5.05
N THR A 7 9.05 5.14 5.61
CA THR A 7 10.51 5.15 5.68
C THR A 7 10.97 5.79 6.98
N ASP A 8 12.15 5.43 7.45
CA ASP A 8 12.85 6.03 8.58
C ASP A 8 14.08 6.85 8.14
N HIS A 9 14.22 7.16 6.84
CA HIS A 9 15.32 7.98 6.30
C HIS A 9 15.53 9.33 7.01
N VAL A 10 14.49 9.86 7.66
CA VAL A 10 14.56 11.10 8.45
C VAL A 10 15.14 10.85 9.84
N GLU A 11 14.76 9.75 10.48
CA GLU A 11 15.14 9.39 11.85
C GLU A 11 15.22 7.87 11.99
N GLU A 12 16.44 7.35 11.98
CA GLU A 12 16.74 5.92 12.04
C GLU A 12 16.00 5.19 13.17
N GLY A 13 15.28 4.12 12.81
CA GLY A 13 14.46 3.32 13.70
C GLY A 13 13.09 3.93 14.01
N THR A 14 12.71 5.02 13.34
CA THR A 14 11.40 5.69 13.48
C THR A 14 10.76 5.85 12.11
N PHE A 15 9.94 4.87 11.72
CA PHE A 15 9.27 4.88 10.44
C PHE A 15 8.10 5.85 10.42
N ARG A 16 8.00 6.61 9.32
CA ARG A 16 6.95 7.60 9.09
C ARG A 16 6.31 7.38 7.73
N TRP A 17 4.99 7.55 7.68
CA TRP A 17 4.26 7.47 6.42
C TRP A 17 4.65 8.62 5.50
N LEU A 18 4.81 8.33 4.21
CA LEU A 18 5.23 9.31 3.21
C LEU A 18 4.21 10.45 3.01
N GLU A 19 2.91 10.18 3.17
CA GLU A 19 1.88 11.19 2.88
C GLU A 19 1.76 12.26 3.97
N ASN A 20 1.79 11.86 5.23
CA ASN A 20 1.47 12.76 6.36
C ASN A 20 2.63 12.93 7.35
N TYR A 21 3.74 12.22 7.16
CA TYR A 21 4.90 12.21 8.05
C TYR A 21 4.59 11.76 9.49
N GLU A 22 3.41 11.20 9.75
CA GLU A 22 3.07 10.63 11.05
C GLU A 22 3.83 9.32 11.25
N GLU A 23 4.09 9.00 12.51
CA GLU A 23 4.76 7.76 12.88
C GLU A 23 3.88 6.54 12.59
N VAL A 24 4.51 5.44 12.21
CA VAL A 24 3.84 4.15 12.05
C VAL A 24 3.49 3.59 13.43
N LEU A 25 2.24 3.76 13.86
CA LEU A 25 1.75 3.37 15.19
C LEU A 25 0.80 2.16 15.20
N VAL A 26 0.26 1.79 14.05
CA VAL A 26 -0.67 0.66 13.91
C VAL A 26 0.13 -0.59 13.56
N GLY A 27 -0.19 -1.74 14.16
CA GLY A 27 0.49 -3.01 13.84
C GLY A 27 1.68 -3.33 14.74
N ASN A 28 2.40 -4.39 14.36
CA ASN A 28 3.51 -4.91 15.15
C ASN A 28 4.75 -5.13 14.27
N TRP A 29 5.90 -4.85 14.83
CA TRP A 29 7.20 -5.13 14.20
C TRP A 29 7.57 -6.60 14.34
N SER A 30 8.31 -7.11 13.35
CA SER A 30 8.96 -8.41 13.45
C SER A 30 10.01 -8.42 14.56
N ALA A 31 10.40 -9.59 15.05
CA ALA A 31 11.38 -9.69 16.12
C ALA A 31 12.72 -9.04 15.70
N GLY A 32 13.14 -8.01 16.44
CA GLY A 32 14.38 -7.28 16.17
C GLY A 32 14.23 -6.08 15.23
N THR A 33 13.03 -5.79 14.73
CA THR A 33 12.71 -4.56 13.98
C THR A 33 11.89 -3.58 14.85
N PRO A 34 11.95 -2.26 14.59
CA PRO A 34 12.87 -1.61 13.67
C PRO A 34 14.31 -1.70 14.19
N SER A 35 15.19 -2.19 13.33
CA SER A 35 16.62 -2.34 13.52
C SER A 35 17.24 -1.03 13.02
N ARG A 36 18.05 -0.38 13.84
CA ARG A 36 18.71 0.90 13.48
C ARG A 36 19.82 0.73 12.44
N ASN A 37 19.56 -0.07 11.40
CA ASN A 37 20.39 -0.36 10.27
C ASN A 37 20.03 0.54 9.09
N ARG A 38 20.89 1.55 8.87
CA ARG A 38 20.82 2.54 7.78
C ARG A 38 20.77 1.98 6.35
N SER A 39 20.89 0.68 6.16
CA SER A 39 20.76 0.03 4.84
C SER A 39 19.33 -0.43 4.53
N VAL A 40 18.44 -0.46 5.52
CA VAL A 40 17.07 -0.98 5.39
C VAL A 40 16.04 0.05 5.86
N ASN A 41 15.74 1.02 4.99
CA ASN A 41 14.93 2.18 5.37
C ASN A 41 13.51 2.17 4.80
N CYS A 42 13.05 1.05 4.24
CA CYS A 42 11.74 0.94 3.60
C CYS A 42 10.88 -0.11 4.27
N LEU A 43 9.59 0.22 4.47
CA LEU A 43 8.66 -0.62 5.20
C LEU A 43 7.97 -1.64 4.29
N ALA A 44 7.86 -2.88 4.77
CA ALA A 44 6.99 -3.89 4.19
C ALA A 44 6.15 -4.61 5.25
N LEU A 45 5.01 -5.13 4.84
CA LEU A 45 4.20 -6.08 5.61
C LEU A 45 4.51 -7.50 5.15
N ASN A 46 5.01 -8.33 6.05
CA ASN A 46 5.28 -9.73 5.76
C ASN A 46 4.00 -10.59 5.86
N GLN A 47 4.13 -11.87 5.48
CA GLN A 47 3.01 -12.82 5.41
C GLN A 47 2.46 -13.22 6.79
N ASP A 48 3.24 -13.02 7.84
CA ASP A 48 2.84 -13.24 9.23
C ASP A 48 2.11 -12.03 9.83
N GLY A 49 1.98 -10.94 9.07
CA GLY A 49 1.31 -9.71 9.52
C GLY A 49 2.20 -8.78 10.35
N PHE A 50 3.52 -8.95 10.27
CA PHE A 50 4.49 -8.09 10.94
C PHE A 50 5.18 -7.15 9.96
N TYR A 51 5.54 -5.98 10.48
CA TYR A 51 6.37 -5.03 9.79
C TYR A 51 7.84 -5.45 9.79
N VAL A 52 8.42 -5.42 8.61
CA VAL A 52 9.83 -5.67 8.37
C VAL A 52 10.44 -4.47 7.66
N GLU A 53 11.71 -4.26 7.95
CA GLU A 53 12.53 -3.26 7.27
C GLU A 53 13.21 -3.91 6.08
N GLU A 54 13.32 -3.17 5.00
CA GLU A 54 13.96 -3.65 3.80
C GLU A 54 14.79 -2.58 3.12
N SER A 55 15.72 -3.03 2.28
CA SER A 55 16.42 -2.15 1.37
C SER A 55 15.45 -1.62 0.31
N CYS A 56 15.40 -0.30 0.18
CA CYS A 56 14.55 0.40 -0.77
C CYS A 56 14.90 0.12 -2.24
N THR A 57 16.14 -0.30 -2.50
CA THR A 57 16.73 -0.37 -3.86
C THR A 57 17.22 -1.76 -4.22
N SER A 58 16.97 -2.78 -3.37
CA SER A 58 17.42 -4.14 -3.68
C SER A 58 16.53 -4.78 -4.73
N TRP A 59 17.14 -5.20 -5.83
CA TRP A 59 16.46 -5.78 -7.00
C TRP A 59 16.06 -7.25 -6.79
N ASP A 60 16.56 -7.90 -5.73
CA ASP A 60 16.17 -9.25 -5.33
C ASP A 60 14.88 -9.27 -4.48
N ILE A 61 14.41 -8.10 -4.00
CA ILE A 61 13.18 -8.00 -3.22
C ILE A 61 11.99 -7.78 -4.17
N ARG A 62 11.10 -8.78 -4.22
CA ARG A 62 9.93 -8.81 -5.11
C ARG A 62 8.63 -8.77 -4.33
N TYR A 63 8.37 -7.67 -3.65
CA TYR A 63 7.13 -7.49 -2.92
C TYR A 63 6.03 -6.91 -3.82
N HIS A 64 4.79 -7.25 -3.52
CA HIS A 64 3.66 -6.76 -4.31
C HIS A 64 3.45 -5.27 -4.07
N THR A 65 3.06 -4.58 -5.14
CA THR A 65 2.61 -3.19 -5.05
C THR A 65 1.15 -3.18 -4.66
N LEU A 66 0.86 -2.52 -3.53
CA LEU A 66 -0.48 -2.40 -2.99
C LEU A 66 -0.91 -0.93 -3.00
N CYS A 67 -2.01 -0.65 -3.68
CA CYS A 67 -2.61 0.67 -3.76
C CYS A 67 -3.95 0.73 -3.00
N GLU A 68 -4.32 1.92 -2.54
CA GLU A 68 -5.58 2.22 -1.88
C GLU A 68 -6.31 3.39 -2.56
N LEU A 69 -7.64 3.37 -2.47
CA LEU A 69 -8.51 4.48 -2.84
C LEU A 69 -9.36 4.91 -1.63
N PRO A 70 -9.14 6.11 -1.06
CA PRO A 70 -9.99 6.64 0.00
C PRO A 70 -11.32 7.18 -0.55
N MET A 71 -12.44 6.57 -0.17
CA MET A 71 -13.80 6.88 -0.65
C MET A 71 -14.32 8.25 -0.19
N PHE A 72 -13.77 8.85 0.87
CA PHE A 72 -14.24 10.14 1.41
C PHE A 72 -13.60 11.38 0.75
N ARG A 73 -12.51 11.25 -0.01
CA ARG A 73 -11.90 12.40 -0.71
C ARG A 73 -12.77 12.96 -1.85
N TRP A 74 -13.89 12.31 -2.21
CA TRP A 74 -14.80 12.76 -3.27
C TRP A 74 -16.16 13.29 -2.79
N GLY A 75 -16.35 13.45 -1.48
CA GLY A 75 -17.62 13.86 -0.86
C GLY A 75 -17.77 15.35 -0.52
N LYS A 76 -16.88 16.24 -1.00
CA LYS A 76 -17.12 17.69 -0.95
C LYS A 76 -17.64 18.18 -2.30
N GLU A 77 -18.94 17.99 -2.52
CA GLU A 77 -19.69 18.83 -3.46
C GLU A 77 -19.71 20.26 -2.91
N GLU A 78 -19.02 21.18 -3.58
CA GLU A 78 -19.53 22.55 -3.64
C GLU A 78 -20.79 22.51 -4.50
N GLY A 79 -21.95 22.54 -3.83
CA GLY A 79 -23.20 23.00 -4.40
C GLY A 79 -23.72 22.26 -5.64
N GLY A 80 -24.40 21.15 -5.42
CA GLY A 80 -25.54 20.79 -6.26
C GLY A 80 -25.46 19.41 -6.90
N ARG A 81 -26.10 18.45 -6.23
CA ARG A 81 -26.89 17.38 -6.83
C ARG A 81 -26.09 16.50 -7.80
N THR A 82 -25.35 15.53 -7.29
CA THR A 82 -24.95 14.37 -8.10
C THR A 82 -25.35 13.04 -7.49
N ASN A 83 -25.80 12.19 -8.41
CA ASN A 83 -26.32 10.87 -8.18
C ASN A 83 -25.20 9.96 -7.67
N GLY A 84 -25.47 9.13 -6.65
CA GLY A 84 -24.58 8.04 -6.20
C GLY A 84 -24.30 6.94 -7.24
N VAL A 85 -24.54 7.22 -8.52
CA VAL A 85 -24.35 6.35 -9.68
C VAL A 85 -23.15 6.81 -10.54
N GLU A 86 -22.66 8.04 -10.36
CA GLU A 86 -21.60 8.61 -11.22
C GLU A 86 -20.18 8.14 -10.84
N ILE A 87 -20.01 7.52 -9.66
CA ILE A 87 -18.71 7.04 -9.16
C ILE A 87 -18.26 5.80 -9.95
N LEU A 88 -19.18 4.87 -10.27
CA LEU A 88 -18.85 3.69 -11.08
C LEU A 88 -18.62 4.04 -12.56
N SER A 89 -19.21 5.13 -13.08
CA SER A 89 -19.02 5.53 -14.48
C SER A 89 -17.65 6.15 -14.78
N LYS A 90 -16.96 6.73 -13.77
CA LYS A 90 -15.53 7.11 -13.95
C LYS A 90 -14.60 5.89 -13.92
N PHE A 91 -14.96 4.83 -13.20
CA PHE A 91 -14.27 3.54 -13.24
C PHE A 91 -14.62 2.70 -14.48
N GLN A 92 -15.72 2.99 -15.19
CA GLN A 92 -15.98 2.46 -16.54
C GLN A 92 -15.06 3.05 -17.63
N GLY A 93 -14.23 4.03 -17.27
CA GLY A 93 -13.32 4.72 -18.19
C GLY A 93 -11.86 4.78 -17.73
N ILE A 94 -11.50 4.16 -16.60
CA ILE A 94 -10.09 3.82 -16.37
C ILE A 94 -9.80 2.76 -17.44
N PRO A 95 -8.95 3.06 -18.46
CA PRO A 95 -8.59 2.05 -19.43
C PRO A 95 -8.12 0.86 -18.62
N SER A 96 -8.71 -0.32 -18.81
CA SER A 96 -8.31 -1.57 -18.16
C SER A 96 -6.81 -1.53 -17.85
N ILE A 97 -6.43 -1.14 -16.64
CA ILE A 97 -5.03 -1.16 -16.24
C ILE A 97 -4.85 -2.65 -16.05
N GLN A 98 -4.32 -3.33 -17.07
CA GLN A 98 -4.40 -4.78 -17.19
C GLN A 98 -3.83 -5.51 -15.97
N SER A 99 -3.09 -4.80 -15.11
CA SER A 99 -2.46 -5.32 -13.92
C SER A 99 -3.12 -4.96 -12.59
N LEU A 100 -3.94 -3.90 -12.48
CA LEU A 100 -4.55 -3.51 -11.20
C LEU A 100 -5.85 -4.27 -10.94
N VAL A 101 -5.85 -5.11 -9.92
CA VAL A 101 -7.00 -5.92 -9.50
C VAL A 101 -7.48 -5.51 -8.12
N GLU A 102 -8.79 -5.26 -7.98
CA GLU A 102 -9.41 -4.96 -6.68
C GLU A 102 -9.43 -6.22 -5.81
N ILE A 103 -8.81 -6.14 -4.62
CA ILE A 103 -8.75 -7.24 -3.67
C ILE A 103 -9.82 -7.13 -2.57
N GLY A 104 -10.50 -5.99 -2.47
CA GLY A 104 -11.61 -5.74 -1.54
C GLY A 104 -11.57 -4.34 -0.91
N GLY A 105 -12.37 -4.14 0.13
CA GLY A 105 -12.43 -2.88 0.86
C GLY A 105 -12.67 -3.04 2.35
N VAL A 106 -12.10 -2.12 3.13
CA VAL A 106 -12.21 -2.05 4.60
C VAL A 106 -12.50 -0.61 4.97
N GLY A 107 -13.51 -0.39 5.82
CA GLY A 107 -13.95 0.94 6.19
C GLY A 107 -14.28 1.80 4.96
N ASN A 108 -13.55 2.89 4.78
CA ASN A 108 -13.71 3.84 3.68
C ASN A 108 -12.64 3.71 2.59
N LYS A 109 -11.93 2.58 2.53
CA LYS A 109 -10.86 2.35 1.55
C LYS A 109 -11.18 1.13 0.70
N ARG A 110 -10.83 1.21 -0.59
CA ARG A 110 -10.70 0.05 -1.48
C ARG A 110 -9.23 -0.20 -1.76
N TYR A 111 -8.86 -1.47 -1.92
CA TYR A 111 -7.48 -1.90 -2.11
C TYR A 111 -7.32 -2.60 -3.45
N PHE A 112 -6.18 -2.35 -4.09
CA PHE A 112 -5.83 -2.87 -5.40
C PHE A 112 -4.39 -3.38 -5.38
N VAL A 113 -4.13 -4.47 -6.10
CA VAL A 113 -2.80 -5.05 -6.25
C VAL A 113 -2.35 -5.02 -7.71
N ASP A 114 -1.06 -4.82 -7.94
CA ASP A 114 -0.42 -5.03 -9.26
C ASP A 114 -0.15 -6.53 -9.48
N GLU A 115 -1.02 -7.22 -10.22
CA GLU A 115 -0.90 -8.66 -10.56
C GLU A 115 0.06 -8.92 -11.73
N ASN A 116 0.47 -7.88 -12.47
CA ASN A 116 1.41 -8.00 -13.56
C ASN A 116 2.57 -7.00 -13.40
N PRO A 117 3.37 -7.13 -12.33
CA PRO A 117 4.54 -6.30 -12.12
C PRO A 117 5.62 -6.61 -13.17
N PRO A 118 6.62 -5.72 -13.35
CA PRO A 118 7.80 -6.02 -14.15
C PRO A 118 8.47 -7.34 -13.70
N GLU A 119 9.14 -8.04 -14.62
CA GLU A 119 9.81 -9.34 -14.33
C GLU A 119 10.85 -9.24 -13.20
N GLU A 120 11.50 -8.09 -13.08
CA GLU A 120 12.47 -7.79 -12.02
C GLU A 120 11.80 -7.40 -10.68
N GLY A 121 10.47 -7.33 -10.66
CA GLY A 121 9.72 -6.72 -9.56
C GLY A 121 9.72 -5.20 -9.65
N ARG A 122 9.04 -4.57 -8.70
CA ARG A 122 9.00 -3.11 -8.55
C ARG A 122 9.70 -2.72 -7.26
N LEU A 123 10.66 -1.80 -7.38
CA LEU A 123 11.31 -1.19 -6.22
C LEU A 123 10.30 -0.39 -5.40
N TRP A 124 10.61 -0.14 -4.14
CA TRP A 124 9.71 0.55 -3.22
C TRP A 124 9.25 1.92 -3.73
N THR A 125 10.17 2.76 -4.23
CA THR A 125 9.80 4.05 -4.83
C THR A 125 8.98 3.89 -6.11
N GLY A 126 9.28 2.87 -6.91
CA GLY A 126 8.51 2.55 -8.10
C GLY A 126 7.06 2.17 -7.76
N SER A 127 6.82 1.47 -6.64
CA SER A 127 5.49 1.13 -6.15
C SER A 127 4.70 2.37 -5.71
N TRP A 128 5.38 3.33 -5.07
CA TRP A 128 4.81 4.62 -4.74
C TRP A 128 4.37 5.38 -5.99
N ASP A 129 5.27 5.53 -6.97
CA ASP A 129 5.01 6.24 -8.23
C ASP A 129 3.87 5.58 -9.01
N PHE A 130 3.89 4.24 -9.12
CA PHE A 130 2.87 3.48 -9.82
C PHE A 130 1.45 3.73 -9.28
N CYS A 131 1.26 3.72 -7.97
CA CYS A 131 -0.07 4.00 -7.40
C CYS A 131 -0.52 5.43 -7.75
N HIS A 132 0.38 6.41 -7.65
CA HIS A 132 0.06 7.82 -7.92
C HIS A 132 -0.21 8.10 -9.41
N GLU A 133 0.52 7.46 -10.32
CA GLU A 133 0.28 7.53 -11.77
C GLU A 133 -1.12 6.99 -12.16
N HIS A 134 -1.74 6.20 -11.28
CA HIS A 134 -3.07 5.64 -11.44
C HIS A 134 -4.14 6.31 -10.57
N ASP A 135 -3.89 7.52 -10.07
CA ASP A 135 -4.81 8.28 -9.18
C ASP A 135 -5.18 7.52 -7.89
N LEU A 136 -4.34 6.57 -7.48
CA LEU A 136 -4.42 5.85 -6.22
C LEU A 136 -3.31 6.33 -5.28
N ARG A 137 -3.40 5.92 -4.01
CA ARG A 137 -2.30 6.06 -3.05
C ARG A 137 -1.67 4.71 -2.84
N MET A 138 -0.40 4.66 -2.48
CA MET A 138 0.15 3.42 -1.95
C MET A 138 -0.51 3.14 -0.59
N ALA A 139 -0.90 1.89 -0.35
CA ALA A 139 -1.75 1.55 0.79
C ALA A 139 -1.03 1.74 2.13
N ALA A 140 -1.65 2.49 3.03
CA ALA A 140 -1.15 2.74 4.37
C ALA A 140 -2.24 2.35 5.38
N PRO A 141 -2.15 1.18 6.04
CA PRO A 141 -3.18 0.75 6.97
C PRO A 141 -3.25 1.71 8.16
N GLU A 142 -4.43 2.30 8.36
CA GLU A 142 -4.69 3.29 9.44
C GLU A 142 -5.41 2.66 10.64
N SER A 143 -5.77 1.37 10.54
CA SER A 143 -6.48 0.63 11.56
C SER A 143 -6.03 -0.84 11.61
N MET A 144 -6.27 -1.49 12.75
CA MET A 144 -6.00 -2.93 12.89
C MET A 144 -6.86 -3.77 11.93
N GLU A 145 -8.06 -3.32 11.60
CA GLU A 145 -8.95 -4.00 10.65
C GLU A 145 -8.34 -4.01 9.23
N GLU A 146 -7.84 -2.86 8.78
CA GLU A 146 -7.10 -2.76 7.51
C GLU A 146 -5.85 -3.64 7.53
N LEU A 147 -5.07 -3.61 8.62
CA LEU A 147 -3.89 -4.44 8.74
C LEU A 147 -4.21 -5.93 8.66
N TYR A 148 -5.28 -6.40 9.31
CA TYR A 148 -5.70 -7.80 9.24
C TYR A 148 -6.15 -8.20 7.84
N PHE A 149 -6.89 -7.33 7.15
CA PHE A 149 -7.29 -7.56 5.76
C PHE A 149 -6.07 -7.73 4.85
N LEU A 150 -5.10 -6.83 4.93
CA LEU A 150 -3.87 -6.88 4.13
C LEU A 150 -2.97 -8.08 4.50
N THR A 151 -2.91 -8.43 5.78
CA THR A 151 -2.19 -9.63 6.26
C THR A 151 -2.79 -10.89 5.64
N ASN A 152 -4.12 -11.03 5.68
CA ASN A 152 -4.81 -12.19 5.12
C ASN A 152 -4.56 -12.31 3.60
N TYR A 153 -4.58 -11.19 2.89
CA TYR A 153 -4.22 -11.15 1.48
C TYR A 153 -2.77 -11.60 1.27
N SER A 154 -1.80 -10.98 1.94
CA SER A 154 -0.37 -11.33 1.79
C SER A 154 -0.08 -12.81 2.09
N LYS A 155 -0.83 -13.43 3.00
CA LYS A 155 -0.70 -14.85 3.33
C LYS A 155 -1.23 -15.76 2.21
N GLN A 156 -2.40 -15.43 1.65
CA GLN A 156 -3.01 -16.21 0.57
C GLN A 156 -2.13 -16.25 -0.68
N GLU A 157 -1.52 -15.13 -1.05
CA GLU A 157 -0.60 -15.05 -2.20
C GLU A 157 0.63 -15.97 -2.04
N ASN A 158 1.11 -16.15 -0.82
CA ASN A 158 2.23 -17.05 -0.55
C ASN A 158 1.84 -18.53 -0.69
N ASP A 159 0.66 -18.89 -0.21
CA ASP A 159 0.18 -20.27 -0.27
C ASP A 159 -0.17 -20.71 -1.71
N ALA A 160 -0.34 -19.75 -2.62
CA ALA A 160 -0.63 -19.97 -4.04
C ALA A 160 0.62 -20.04 -4.94
N SER A 161 1.81 -19.71 -4.42
CA SER A 161 3.12 -19.69 -5.13
C SER A 161 3.93 -20.97 -4.92
#